data_AF-A0A955WTU7-F1
#
_entry.id   AF-A0A955WTU7-F1
#
_cell.length_a   1.000
_cell.length_b   1.000
_cell.length_c   1.000
_cell.angle_alpha   90.00
_cell.angle_beta   90.00
_cell.angle_gamma   90.00
#
_symmetry.space_group_name_H-M   'P 1'
#
loop_
_entity.id
_entity.type
_entity.pdbx_description
1 polymer ?
#
loop_
_entity_poly.entity_id
_entity_poly.type
_entity_poly.pdbx_seq_one_letter_code
_entity_poly.pdbx_strand_id
1 'polypeptide(L)'
;MADFGYSPLLPLGEDTTVYRKLSSDGVSTFQANGQTFLKVEPQALTELTRVAMGDIAHLLRTSHLQQLRTILDDPEASANDKFVATELLKNAVIAAGRVLPSCQDTGT
;
A
#
# COMPACT_ATOMS: atom_id res chain seq x y z
N MET A 1 -31.77 32.31 -13.99
CA MET A 1 -30.39 31.80 -14.08
C MET A 1 -30.42 30.38 -13.54
N ALA A 2 -29.78 29.42 -14.20
CA ALA A 2 -29.64 28.09 -13.62
C ALA A 2 -28.71 28.19 -12.40
N ASP A 3 -29.05 27.49 -11.32
CA ASP A 3 -28.21 27.43 -10.13
C ASP A 3 -26.90 26.69 -10.43
N PHE A 4 -25.81 27.14 -9.80
CA PHE A 4 -24.51 26.50 -9.92
C PHE A 4 -24.49 25.18 -9.14
N GLY A 5 -24.33 24.07 -9.85
CA GLY A 5 -24.10 22.74 -9.27
C GLY A 5 -22.62 22.37 -9.31
N TYR A 6 -21.97 22.34 -8.16
CA TYR A 6 -20.61 21.81 -8.06
C TYR A 6 -20.62 20.28 -8.15
N SER A 7 -19.73 19.73 -8.98
CA SER A 7 -19.36 18.31 -8.94
C SER A 7 -17.84 18.18 -8.95
N PRO A 8 -17.25 17.32 -8.12
CA PRO A 8 -15.83 17.04 -8.19
C PRO A 8 -15.50 16.36 -9.53
N LEU A 9 -14.31 16.66 -10.07
CA LEU A 9 -13.81 16.05 -11.31
C LEU A 9 -13.54 14.55 -11.13
N LEU A 10 -13.07 14.16 -9.93
CA LEU A 10 -12.71 12.79 -9.58
C LEU A 10 -13.41 12.43 -8.25
N PRO A 11 -14.67 11.98 -8.28
CA PRO A 11 -15.34 11.51 -7.07
C PRO A 11 -14.63 10.26 -6.54
N LEU A 12 -14.41 10.22 -5.22
CA LEU A 12 -13.81 9.06 -4.57
C LEU A 12 -14.84 7.94 -4.46
N GLY A 13 -14.40 6.71 -4.71
CA GLY A 13 -15.15 5.50 -4.41
C GLY A 13 -15.01 5.06 -2.96
N GLU A 14 -15.57 3.90 -2.64
CA GLU A 14 -15.41 3.26 -1.34
C GLU A 14 -13.95 2.83 -1.10
N ASP A 15 -13.42 3.13 0.10
CA ASP A 15 -12.11 2.62 0.53
C ASP A 15 -12.26 1.23 1.13
N THR A 16 -11.75 0.23 0.41
CA THR A 16 -11.72 -1.18 0.83
C THR A 16 -10.36 -1.61 1.39
N THR A 17 -9.45 -0.66 1.59
CA THR A 17 -8.09 -0.92 2.06
C THR A 17 -8.08 -1.30 3.55
N VAL A 18 -7.36 -2.37 3.89
CA VAL A 18 -7.16 -2.77 5.28
C VAL A 18 -5.94 -2.04 5.85
N TYR A 19 -6.14 -1.30 6.94
CA TYR A 19 -5.08 -0.55 7.62
C TYR A 19 -4.62 -1.22 8.91
N ARG A 20 -3.31 -1.12 9.18
CA ARG A 20 -2.71 -1.48 10.47
C ARG A 20 -2.32 -0.20 11.20
N LYS A 21 -2.80 -0.03 12.43
CA LYS A 21 -2.38 1.09 13.28
C LYS A 21 -0.90 0.94 13.65
N LEU A 22 -0.09 1.98 13.40
CA LEU A 22 1.33 2.02 13.77
C LEU A 22 1.51 2.59 15.18
N SER A 23 1.03 3.80 15.41
CA SER A 23 1.03 4.49 16.70
C SER A 23 -0.03 5.60 16.71
N SER A 24 -0.24 6.23 17.86
CA SER A 24 -0.91 7.52 18.01
C SER A 24 0.04 8.64 18.45
N ASP A 25 1.34 8.36 18.56
CA ASP A 25 2.34 9.32 18.99
C ASP A 25 2.51 10.45 17.96
N GLY A 26 2.74 11.67 18.45
CA GLY A 26 2.86 12.86 17.60
C GLY A 26 1.54 13.31 16.97
N VAL A 27 0.40 12.75 17.39
CA VAL A 27 -0.93 13.16 16.93
C VAL A 27 -1.75 13.65 18.12
N SER A 28 -2.25 14.88 18.04
CA SER A 28 -3.14 15.45 19.05
C SER A 28 -4.17 16.36 18.42
N THR A 29 -5.12 16.87 19.21
CA THR A 29 -6.07 17.87 18.76
C THR A 29 -5.92 19.17 19.55
N PHE A 30 -6.32 20.28 18.95
CA PHE A 30 -6.43 21.58 19.63
C PHE A 30 -7.63 22.36 19.09
N GLN A 31 -8.11 23.34 19.87
CA GLN A 31 -9.22 24.21 19.47
C GLN A 31 -8.70 25.55 18.95
N ALA A 32 -9.21 25.99 17.81
CA ALA A 32 -9.00 27.35 17.30
C ALA A 32 -10.24 27.81 16.54
N ASN A 33 -10.66 29.07 16.72
CA ASN A 33 -11.84 29.64 16.04
C ASN A 33 -13.13 28.79 16.13
N GLY A 34 -13.34 28.11 17.27
CA GLY A 34 -14.50 27.23 17.46
C GLY A 34 -14.45 25.91 16.68
N GLN A 35 -13.30 25.56 16.11
CA GLN A 35 -13.08 24.32 15.36
C GLN A 35 -12.00 23.46 16.01
N THR A 36 -12.14 22.15 15.87
CA THR A 36 -11.12 21.17 16.29
C THR A 36 -10.13 20.94 15.16
N PHE A 37 -8.86 21.19 15.42
CA PHE A 37 -7.77 20.95 14.49
C PHE A 37 -6.97 19.72 14.92
N LEU A 38 -6.49 18.95 13.94
CA LEU A 38 -5.53 17.88 14.15
C LEU A 38 -4.11 18.47 14.06
N LYS A 39 -3.32 18.30 15.11
CA LYS A 39 -1.88 18.60 15.10
C LYS A 39 -1.13 17.29 14.87
N VAL A 40 -0.27 17.29 13.86
CA VAL A 40 0.61 16.16 13.51
C VAL A 40 2.05 16.64 13.59
N GLU A 41 2.83 16.05 14.48
CA GLU A 41 4.25 16.35 14.62
C GLU A 41 5.05 15.76 13.44
N PRO A 42 6.12 16.44 12.97
CA PRO A 42 6.92 15.95 11.83
C PRO A 42 7.47 14.53 12.02
N GLN A 43 7.81 14.16 13.26
CA GLN A 43 8.31 12.82 13.60
C GLN A 43 7.30 11.70 13.23
N ALA A 44 5.99 11.96 13.32
CA ALA A 44 4.97 10.99 12.95
C ALA A 44 5.00 10.70 11.44
N LEU A 45 5.30 11.71 10.62
CA LEU A 45 5.45 11.54 9.16
C LEU A 45 6.72 10.77 8.82
N THR A 46 7.83 11.04 9.52
CA THR A 46 9.09 10.30 9.35
C THR A 46 8.90 8.82 9.67
N GLU A 47 8.25 8.50 10.79
CA GLU A 47 8.02 7.11 11.19
C GLU A 47 7.06 6.38 10.25
N LEU A 48 5.97 7.04 9.85
CA LEU A 48 5.04 6.49 8.87
C LEU A 48 5.76 6.14 7.57
N THR A 49 6.57 7.06 7.05
CA THR A 49 7.32 6.87 5.81
C THR A 49 8.34 5.75 5.94
N ARG A 50 9.07 5.70 7.05
CA ARG A 50 10.06 4.64 7.33
C ARG A 50 9.41 3.26 7.31
N VAL A 51 8.26 3.10 7.96
CA VAL A 51 7.52 1.83 7.96
C VAL A 51 6.96 1.51 6.58
N ALA A 52 6.35 2.49 5.90
CA ALA A 52 5.78 2.30 4.57
C ALA A 52 6.83 1.87 3.53
N MET A 53 7.97 2.56 3.49
CA MET A 53 9.08 2.24 2.57
C MET A 53 9.71 0.88 2.91
N GLY A 54 9.80 0.54 4.21
CA GLY A 54 10.23 -0.78 4.64
C GLY A 54 9.26 -1.89 4.23
N ASP A 55 7.96 -1.66 4.33
CA ASP A 55 6.93 -2.64 3.97
C ASP A 55 6.85 -2.81 2.44
N ILE A 56 6.83 -1.73 1.65
CA ILE A 56 6.68 -1.80 0.18
C ILE A 56 7.88 -2.48 -0.51
N ALA A 57 9.08 -2.34 0.05
CA ALA A 57 10.28 -2.98 -0.50
C ALA A 57 10.30 -4.50 -0.30
N HIS A 58 9.49 -5.04 0.62
CA HIS A 58 9.57 -6.45 1.05
C HIS A 58 8.26 -7.21 0.94
N LEU A 59 7.12 -6.51 0.91
CA LEU A 59 5.79 -7.10 0.94
C LEU A 59 4.98 -6.65 -0.28
N LEU A 60 4.07 -7.51 -0.69
CA LEU A 60 3.14 -7.27 -1.80
C LEU A 60 1.70 -7.35 -1.28
N ARG A 61 0.78 -6.70 -1.99
CA ARG A 61 -0.65 -6.83 -1.70
C ARG A 61 -1.11 -8.27 -1.95
N THR A 62 -2.01 -8.77 -1.11
CA THR A 62 -2.60 -10.11 -1.26
C THR A 62 -3.26 -10.30 -2.62
N SER A 63 -3.92 -9.27 -3.16
CA SER A 63 -4.55 -9.32 -4.48
C SER A 63 -3.55 -9.57 -5.61
N HIS A 64 -2.34 -9.01 -5.53
CA HIS A 64 -1.29 -9.25 -6.51
C HIS A 64 -0.71 -10.66 -6.37
N LEU A 65 -0.46 -11.12 -5.15
CA LEU A 65 -0.01 -12.51 -4.91
C LEU A 65 -1.04 -13.54 -5.41
N GLN A 66 -2.34 -13.22 -5.27
CA GLN A 66 -3.42 -14.06 -5.79
C GLN A 66 -3.38 -14.14 -7.32
N GLN A 67 -3.03 -13.05 -8.02
CA GLN A 67 -2.88 -13.09 -9.48
C GLN A 67 -1.77 -14.08 -9.90
N LEU A 68 -0.62 -14.06 -9.21
CA LEU A 68 0.45 -15.02 -9.47
C LEU A 68 0.00 -16.45 -9.16
N ARG A 69 -0.76 -16.66 -8.09
CA ARG A 69 -1.32 -17.98 -7.76
C ARG A 69 -2.26 -18.48 -8.85
N THR A 70 -3.14 -17.62 -9.36
CA THR A 70 -4.09 -17.98 -10.42
C THR A 70 -3.38 -18.49 -11.68
N ILE A 71 -2.22 -17.93 -12.06
CA ILE A 71 -1.41 -18.44 -13.19
C ILE A 71 -0.99 -19.90 -12.99
N LEU A 72 -0.69 -20.31 -11.75
CA LEU A 72 -0.27 -21.69 -11.46
C LEU A 72 -1.43 -22.69 -11.61
N ASP A 73 -2.64 -22.27 -11.24
CA ASP A 73 -3.86 -23.08 -11.29
C ASP A 73 -4.50 -23.13 -12.68
N ASP A 74 -4.16 -22.17 -13.56
CA ASP A 74 -4.73 -22.07 -14.90
C ASP A 74 -4.22 -23.21 -15.81
N PRO A 75 -5.11 -24.06 -16.36
CA PRO A 75 -4.73 -25.10 -17.31
C PRO A 75 -4.26 -24.55 -18.67
N GLU A 76 -4.62 -23.33 -19.04
CA GLU A 76 -4.24 -22.70 -20.31
C GLU A 76 -2.89 -21.97 -20.22
N ALA A 77 -2.40 -21.70 -19.00
CA ALA A 77 -1.10 -21.06 -18.80
C ALA A 77 0.06 -21.94 -19.28
N SER A 78 1.00 -21.32 -20.00
CA SER A 78 2.16 -22.03 -20.53
C SER A 78 3.09 -22.50 -19.41
N ALA A 79 3.96 -23.47 -19.73
CA ALA A 79 5.01 -23.89 -18.80
C ALA A 79 5.91 -22.73 -18.35
N ASN A 80 6.16 -21.77 -19.24
CA ASN A 80 6.97 -20.58 -18.94
C ASN A 80 6.25 -19.61 -18.01
N ASP A 81 4.94 -19.40 -18.20
CA ASP A 81 4.15 -18.54 -17.30
C ASP A 81 4.17 -19.10 -15.88
N LYS A 82 3.95 -20.41 -15.75
CA LYS A 82 4.00 -21.11 -14.45
C LYS A 82 5.37 -21.07 -13.82
N PHE A 83 6.43 -21.21 -14.62
CA PHE A 83 7.81 -21.09 -14.15
C PHE A 83 8.07 -19.68 -13.60
N VAL A 84 7.78 -18.64 -14.38
CA VAL A 84 7.99 -17.24 -13.97
C VAL A 84 7.18 -16.90 -12.71
N ALA A 85 5.89 -17.26 -12.67
CA ALA A 85 5.05 -17.01 -11.50
C ALA A 85 5.58 -17.72 -10.24
N THR A 86 6.11 -18.94 -10.39
CA THR A 86 6.73 -19.68 -9.29
C THR A 86 7.97 -18.97 -8.76
N GLU A 87 8.86 -18.50 -9.63
CA GLU A 87 10.07 -17.78 -9.21
C GLU A 87 9.74 -16.41 -8.58
N LEU A 88 8.73 -15.70 -9.09
CA LEU A 88 8.25 -14.46 -8.46
C LEU A 88 7.67 -14.70 -7.06
N LEU A 89 6.92 -15.79 -6.85
CA LEU A 89 6.39 -16.15 -5.54
C LEU A 89 7.51 -16.55 -4.57
N LYS A 90 8.52 -17.31 -5.02
CA LYS A 90 9.71 -17.62 -4.20
C LYS A 90 10.46 -16.34 -3.80
N ASN A 91 10.64 -15.42 -4.73
CA ASN A 91 11.24 -14.11 -4.46
C ASN A 91 10.44 -13.33 -3.41
N ALA A 92 9.10 -13.31 -3.52
CA ALA A 92 8.25 -12.65 -2.53
C ALA A 92 8.40 -13.27 -1.12
N VAL A 93 8.53 -14.60 -1.01
CA VAL A 93 8.77 -15.28 0.27
C VAL A 93 10.14 -14.90 0.86
N ILE A 94 11.19 -14.85 0.03
CA ILE A 94 12.53 -14.44 0.48
C ILE A 94 12.51 -12.98 0.93
N ALA A 95 11.89 -12.09 0.15
CA ALA A 95 11.80 -10.66 0.46
C ALA A 95 11.03 -10.40 1.76
N ALA A 96 9.98 -11.19 2.04
CA ALA A 96 9.23 -11.09 3.29
C ALA A 96 10.08 -11.33 4.56
N GLY A 97 11.27 -11.94 4.42
CA GLY A 97 12.28 -12.04 5.48
C GLY A 97 12.97 -10.73 5.86
N ARG A 98 12.75 -9.64 5.11
CA ARG A 98 13.26 -8.27 5.37
C ARG A 98 14.79 -8.12 5.41
N VAL A 99 15.50 -9.03 4.76
CA VAL A 99 16.96 -8.95 4.56
C VAL A 99 17.29 -8.50 3.14
N LEU A 100 16.60 -9.07 2.15
CA LEU A 100 16.75 -8.73 0.74
C LEU A 100 15.47 -8.07 0.24
N PRO A 101 15.53 -6.94 -0.50
CA PRO A 101 14.34 -6.35 -1.10
C PRO A 101 13.81 -7.25 -2.22
N SER A 102 12.54 -7.07 -2.58
CA SER A 102 11.87 -7.81 -3.65
C SER A 102 12.47 -7.53 -5.04
N CYS A 103 13.15 -6.40 -5.22
CA CYS A 103 13.81 -6.00 -6.44
C CYS A 103 15.13 -5.29 -6.12
N GLN A 104 16.14 -5.46 -6.97
CA GLN A 104 17.40 -4.72 -6.89
C GLN A 104 17.22 -3.22 -7.15
N ASP A 105 16.26 -2.88 -8.01
CA ASP A 105 15.83 -1.50 -8.22
C ASP A 105 14.70 -1.20 -7.24
N THR A 106 15.04 -0.49 -6.16
CA THR A 106 14.10 -0.15 -5.09
C THR A 106 13.21 1.04 -5.42
N GLY A 107 13.33 1.63 -6.60
CA GLY A 107 12.53 2.78 -7.03
C GLY A 107 13.01 4.13 -6.49
N THR A 108 12.24 5.17 -6.80
CA THR A 108 12.40 6.57 -6.35
C THR A 108 11.24 6.97 -5.44
#